data_AF-A0A7W2B041-F1
#
_entry.id   AF-A0A7W2B041-F1
#
_cell.length_a   1.000
_cell.length_b   1.000
_cell.length_c   1.000
_cell.angle_alpha   90.00
_cell.angle_beta   90.00
_cell.angle_gamma   90.00
#
_symmetry.space_group_name_H-M   'P 1'
#
loop_
_entity.id
_entity.type
_entity.pdbx_description
1 polymer ?
#
loop_
_entity_poly.entity_id
_entity_poly.type
_entity_poly.pdbx_seq_one_letter_code
_entity_poly.pdbx_strand_id
1 'polypeptide(L)'
;MFKSKPFFITITNKYTKQFTKEFLIDSESIDNAIQKTIAIGGIDPLNFDIKVEEASMSQAQGWLEEKFPNGDFKHLVIDEENGVYELIYNPMGNIY
;
A
#
# COMPACT_ATOMS: atom_id res chain seq x y z
N MET A 1 -1.77 -14.01 5.49
CA MET A 1 -2.50 -14.53 4.30
C MET A 1 -3.78 -13.71 4.14
N PHE A 2 -4.10 -13.24 2.94
CA PHE A 2 -5.32 -12.44 2.69
C PHE A 2 -6.58 -13.30 2.95
N LYS A 3 -7.49 -12.79 3.77
CA LYS A 3 -8.77 -13.38 4.16
C LYS A 3 -9.91 -12.92 3.25
N SER A 4 -9.78 -11.75 2.62
CA SER A 4 -10.81 -11.14 1.79
C SER A 4 -10.27 -10.78 0.40
N LYS A 5 -10.18 -9.50 0.05
CA LYS A 5 -9.67 -9.01 -1.23
C LYS A 5 -8.47 -8.09 -0.98
N PRO A 6 -7.34 -8.31 -1.64
CA PRO A 6 -6.21 -7.40 -1.57
C PRO A 6 -6.47 -6.16 -2.42
N PHE A 7 -6.09 -5.00 -1.89
CA PHE A 7 -6.14 -3.71 -2.59
C PHE A 7 -4.77 -3.04 -2.55
N PHE A 8 -4.31 -2.57 -3.70
CA PHE A 8 -3.19 -1.65 -3.79
C PHE A 8 -3.71 -0.23 -3.55
N ILE A 9 -3.00 0.50 -2.69
CA ILE A 9 -3.37 1.83 -2.28
C ILE A 9 -2.18 2.74 -2.48
N THR A 10 -2.30 3.66 -3.43
CA THR A 10 -1.26 4.64 -3.72
C THR A 10 -1.68 6.00 -3.17
N ILE A 11 -0.78 6.61 -2.40
CA ILE A 11 -1.00 7.91 -1.79
C ILE A 11 -0.08 8.93 -2.42
N THR A 12 -0.67 10.02 -2.89
CA THR A 12 0.06 11.14 -3.47
C THR A 12 -0.34 12.44 -2.79
N ASN A 13 0.60 13.39 -2.68
CA ASN A 13 0.28 14.72 -2.23
C ASN A 13 -0.60 15.41 -3.28
N LYS A 14 -1.76 15.95 -2.86
CA LYS A 14 -2.74 16.54 -3.79
C LYS A 14 -2.19 17.75 -4.54
N TYR A 15 -1.28 18.50 -3.93
CA TYR A 15 -0.74 19.75 -4.48
C TYR A 15 0.50 19.53 -5.33
N THR A 16 1.44 18.70 -4.86
CA THR A 16 2.71 18.45 -5.58
C THR A 16 2.62 17.27 -6.54
N LYS A 17 1.56 16.46 -6.43
CA LYS A 17 1.39 15.16 -7.13
C LYS A 17 2.53 14.18 -6.86
N GLN A 18 3.35 14.43 -5.86
CA GLN A 18 4.44 13.54 -5.47
C GLN A 18 3.89 12.32 -4.74
N PHE A 19 4.44 11.17 -5.08
CA PHE A 19 4.21 9.95 -4.33
C PHE A 19 4.63 10.11 -2.87
N THR A 20 3.80 9.59 -1.97
CA THR A 20 4.06 9.61 -0.54
C THR A 20 4.24 8.20 0.00
N LYS A 21 3.25 7.32 -0.22
CA LYS A 21 3.24 5.95 0.31
C LYS A 21 2.45 5.01 -0.60
N GLU A 22 2.76 3.72 -0.52
CA GLU A 22 1.97 2.65 -1.10
C GLU A 22 1.69 1.59 -0.04
N PHE A 23 0.46 1.08 -0.03
CA PHE A 23 0.04 -0.01 0.84
C PHE A 23 -0.57 -1.14 0.01
N LEU A 24 -0.44 -2.34 0.55
CA LEU A 24 -1.23 -3.49 0.18
C LEU A 24 -2.09 -3.85 1.39
N ILE A 25 -3.42 -3.78 1.23
CA ILE A 25 -4.37 -3.96 2.33
C ILE A 25 -5.40 -5.03 1.98
N ASP A 26 -5.63 -5.96 2.91
CA ASP A 26 -6.77 -6.87 2.87
C ASP A 26 -8.05 -6.18 3.33
N SER A 27 -9.10 -6.22 2.51
CA SER A 27 -10.37 -5.55 2.81
C SER A 27 -11.56 -6.23 2.15
N GLU A 28 -12.76 -5.97 2.67
CA GLU A 28 -14.02 -6.46 2.09
C GLU A 28 -14.47 -5.59 0.91
N SER A 29 -14.11 -4.31 0.91
CA SER A 29 -14.50 -3.32 -0.11
C SER A 29 -13.48 -2.20 -0.25
N ILE A 30 -13.60 -1.42 -1.34
CA ILE A 30 -12.79 -0.22 -1.58
C ILE A 30 -12.97 0.80 -0.46
N ASP A 31 -14.20 1.06 -0.03
CA ASP A 31 -14.48 2.04 1.04
C ASP A 31 -13.83 1.62 2.37
N ASN A 32 -13.88 0.33 2.70
CA ASN A 32 -13.23 -0.19 3.90
C ASN A 32 -11.69 -0.11 3.78
N ALA A 33 -11.14 -0.32 2.59
CA ALA A 33 -9.71 -0.18 2.33
C ALA A 33 -9.24 1.27 2.54
N ILE A 34 -10.01 2.26 2.02
CA ILE A 34 -9.74 3.69 2.22
C ILE A 34 -9.78 4.04 3.71
N GLN A 35 -10.80 3.58 4.45
CA GLN A 35 -10.90 3.86 5.88
C GLN A 35 -9.74 3.28 6.68
N LYS A 36 -9.32 2.04 6.37
CA LYS A 36 -8.14 1.42 6.97
C LYS A 36 -6.87 2.24 6.68
N THR A 37 -6.67 2.68 5.44
CA THR A 37 -5.52 3.52 5.07
C THR A 37 -5.48 4.84 5.84
N ILE A 38 -6.62 5.53 5.96
CA ILE A 38 -6.69 6.79 6.70
C ILE A 38 -6.34 6.57 8.18
N ALA A 39 -6.88 5.49 8.78
CA ALA A 39 -6.63 5.16 10.18
C ALA A 39 -5.16 4.78 10.45
N ILE A 40 -4.53 4.02 9.55
CA ILE A 40 -3.17 3.48 9.74
C ILE A 40 -2.10 4.47 9.32
N GLY A 41 -2.29 5.15 8.19
CA GLY A 41 -1.29 6.02 7.59
C GLY A 41 -1.25 7.44 8.18
N GLY A 42 -2.20 7.80 9.06
CA GLY A 42 -2.34 9.18 9.55
C GLY A 42 -2.55 10.19 8.42
N ILE A 43 -3.18 9.75 7.34
CA ILE A 43 -3.31 10.51 6.09
C ILE A 43 -4.47 11.49 6.23
N ASP A 44 -4.19 12.77 6.05
CA ASP A 44 -5.23 13.77 5.93
C ASP A 44 -5.82 13.78 4.49
N PRO A 45 -7.06 13.32 4.27
CA PRO A 45 -7.67 13.26 2.95
C PRO A 45 -7.88 14.64 2.30
N LEU A 46 -7.77 15.73 3.07
CA LEU A 46 -7.78 17.09 2.51
C LEU A 46 -6.49 17.35 1.71
N ASN A 47 -5.36 16.87 2.21
CA ASN A 47 -4.02 17.16 1.69
C ASN A 47 -3.47 16.08 0.74
N PHE A 48 -4.04 14.87 0.76
CA PHE A 48 -3.58 13.74 -0.03
C PHE A 48 -4.67 13.16 -0.92
N ASP A 49 -4.28 12.72 -2.11
CA ASP A 49 -5.11 11.90 -3.00
C ASP A 49 -4.81 10.42 -2.73
N ILE A 50 -5.86 9.64 -2.49
CA ILE A 50 -5.80 8.19 -2.24
C ILE A 50 -6.39 7.48 -3.47
N LYS A 51 -5.55 6.73 -4.18
CA LYS A 51 -5.98 5.85 -5.27
C LYS A 51 -6.06 4.43 -4.75
N VAL A 52 -7.16 3.73 -5.01
CA VAL A 52 -7.37 2.34 -4.59
C VAL A 52 -7.68 1.48 -5.80
N GLU A 53 -6.96 0.37 -5.94
CA GLU A 53 -7.12 -0.59 -7.02
C GLU A 53 -7.22 -2.01 -6.44
N GLU A 54 -8.25 -2.76 -6.83
CA GLU A 54 -8.37 -4.17 -6.45
C GLU A 54 -7.25 -4.97 -7.13
N ALA A 55 -6.53 -5.74 -6.33
CA ALA A 55 -5.49 -6.65 -6.81
C ALA A 55 -6.03 -8.07 -6.89
N SER A 56 -5.53 -8.85 -7.83
CA SER A 56 -5.69 -10.31 -7.74
C SER A 56 -4.81 -10.88 -6.64
N MET A 57 -5.19 -12.03 -6.08
CA MET A 57 -4.38 -12.75 -5.08
C MET A 57 -2.94 -13.03 -5.56
N SER A 58 -2.78 -13.37 -6.85
CA SER A 58 -1.47 -13.62 -7.45
C SER A 58 -0.60 -12.37 -7.49
N GLN A 59 -1.19 -11.21 -7.85
CA GLN A 59 -0.47 -9.93 -7.84
C GLN A 59 -0.07 -9.53 -6.42
N ALA A 60 -0.97 -9.66 -5.46
CA ALA A 60 -0.71 -9.34 -4.06
C ALA A 60 0.41 -10.22 -3.49
N GLN A 61 0.39 -11.52 -3.78
CA GLN A 61 1.42 -12.44 -3.33
C GLN A 61 2.77 -12.18 -4.01
N GLY A 62 2.79 -11.94 -5.32
CA GLY A 62 4.01 -11.56 -6.03
C GLY A 62 4.65 -10.30 -5.48
N TRP A 63 3.82 -9.29 -5.12
CA TRP A 63 4.29 -8.05 -4.49
C TRP A 63 4.90 -8.30 -3.10
N LEU A 64 4.31 -9.18 -2.28
CA LEU A 64 4.87 -9.55 -0.97
C LEU A 64 6.17 -10.35 -1.09
N GLU A 65 6.36 -11.10 -2.17
CA GLU A 65 7.58 -11.86 -2.42
C GLU A 65 8.73 -11.01 -2.96
N GLU A 66 8.47 -9.75 -3.34
CA GLU A 66 9.51 -8.85 -3.82
C GLU A 66 10.57 -8.55 -2.77
N LYS A 67 11.83 -8.68 -3.19
CA LYS A 67 13.00 -8.45 -2.36
C LYS A 67 13.96 -7.44 -2.99
N PHE A 68 14.69 -6.73 -2.16
CA PHE A 68 15.87 -5.97 -2.55
C PHE A 68 17.02 -6.92 -2.94
N PRO A 69 18.06 -6.44 -3.64
CA PRO A 69 19.21 -7.27 -4.03
C PRO A 69 19.95 -7.92 -2.84
N ASN A 70 19.82 -7.37 -1.64
CA ASN A 70 20.40 -7.91 -0.41
C ASN A 70 19.55 -9.06 0.20
N GLY A 71 18.38 -9.37 -0.36
CA GLY A 71 17.49 -10.44 0.09
C GLY A 71 16.37 -10.00 1.06
N ASP A 72 16.37 -8.75 1.50
CA ASP A 72 15.32 -8.20 2.37
C ASP A 72 14.03 -7.94 1.58
N PHE A 73 12.87 -8.12 2.22
CA PHE A 73 11.59 -7.81 1.59
C PHE A 73 11.44 -6.30 1.34
N LYS A 74 10.76 -5.94 0.25
CA LYS A 74 10.49 -4.53 -0.10
C LYS A 74 9.33 -3.90 0.67
N HIS A 75 8.70 -4.64 1.58
CA HIS A 75 7.57 -4.17 2.35
C HIS A 75 7.81 -4.31 3.86
N LEU A 76 7.12 -3.47 4.64
CA LEU A 76 6.97 -3.59 6.08
C LEU A 76 5.62 -4.23 6.38
N VAL A 77 5.61 -5.13 7.36
CA VAL A 77 4.36 -5.65 7.93
C VAL A 77 3.91 -4.65 8.98
N ILE A 78 2.79 -3.97 8.73
CA ILE A 78 2.22 -2.99 9.67
C ILE A 78 1.23 -3.68 10.61
N ASP A 79 0.37 -4.53 10.05
CA ASP A 79 -0.60 -5.33 10.79
C ASP A 79 -0.86 -6.63 10.01
N GLU A 80 -0.21 -7.73 10.43
CA GLU A 80 -0.34 -9.02 9.75
C GLU A 80 -1.74 -9.61 9.89
N GLU A 81 -2.40 -9.41 11.04
CA GLU A 81 -3.70 -10.01 11.34
C GLU A 81 -4.80 -9.45 10.43
N ASN A 82 -4.68 -8.15 10.12
CA ASN A 82 -5.56 -7.41 9.22
C ASN A 82 -5.01 -7.28 7.79
N GLY A 83 -3.88 -7.92 7.49
CA GLY A 83 -3.29 -7.97 6.15
C GLY A 83 -2.86 -6.62 5.60
N VAL A 84 -2.19 -5.81 6.43
CA VAL A 84 -1.71 -4.47 6.08
C VAL A 84 -0.19 -4.46 5.94
N TYR A 85 0.26 -4.10 4.75
CA TYR A 85 1.67 -4.02 4.40
C TYR A 85 1.97 -2.67 3.75
N GLU A 86 3.10 -2.06 4.10
CA GLU A 86 3.55 -0.78 3.54
C GLU A 86 4.79 -0.99 2.68
N LEU A 87 4.84 -0.36 1.51
CA LEU A 87 6.02 -0.38 0.66
C LEU A 87 7.16 0.44 1.29
N ILE A 88 8.36 -0.14 1.41
CA ILE A 88 9.55 0.56 1.91
C ILE A 88 10.08 1.56 0.87
N TYR A 89 9.92 1.26 -0.42
CA TYR A 89 10.53 2.02 -1.51
C TYR A 89 9.69 2.05 -2.78
N ASN A 90 9.42 3.25 -3.33
CA ASN A 90 8.73 3.38 -4.61
C ASN A 90 9.70 3.26 -5.81
N PRO A 91 9.46 2.34 -6.76
CA PRO A 91 10.23 2.19 -7.99
C PRO A 91 10.00 3.27 -9.06
N MET A 92 9.30 4.38 -8.80
CA MET A 92 9.27 5.54 -9.73
C MET A 92 10.63 6.26 -9.90
N GLY A 93 11.72 5.75 -9.34
CA GLY A 93 13.05 5.94 -9.93
C GLY A 93 13.71 7.30 -9.72
N ASN A 94 13.63 7.89 -8.53
CA ASN A 94 14.60 8.91 -8.14
C ASN A 94 15.44 8.44 -6.95
N ILE A 95 16.66 8.03 -7.27
CA ILE A 95 17.85 8.31 -6.45
C ILE A 95 18.06 9.83 -6.56
N TYR A 96 18.09 10.56 -5.44
CA TYR A 96 18.76 11.85 -5.42
C TYR A 96 20.23 11.63 -5.05
#